data_AF-A0A9Q1FDH5-F1
#
_entry.id   AF-A0A9Q1FDH5-F1
#
_cell.length_a   1.000
_cell.length_b   1.000
_cell.length_c   1.000
_cell.angle_alpha   90.00
_cell.angle_beta   90.00
_cell.angle_gamma   90.00
#
_symmetry.space_group_name_H-M   'P 1'
#
loop_
_entity.id
_entity.type
_entity.pdbx_description
1 polymer ?
#
loop_
_entity_poly.entity_id
_entity_poly.type
_entity_poly.pdbx_seq_one_letter_code
_entity_poly.pdbx_strand_id
1 'polypeptide(L)'
;MPYITVDYEQQFLVQRIDMETILSTKFQLNQQQVLEPVLITNLDYAARIIACMPTAILSRLTLSISGERVLVEFILGESGDEYGALRYPSDIHFTVISNDGQPQLIRRVVCGHVITDSDIQDVHFSGHNCQDMVKSCSRQARELVSQGNKRGIRVLHIFCNSLSLTYSIDGNTEDGQSVVSQSPQTKQKSVINSYILKTQCRLKFSQVSKIGQVLKMKCWLEQEKPQKRGLIACMNHLLKQFTELPNAPSYTCKFILQSDGEMVELQLVGPQYSSEEEYFFFGGPEGVSMFPAKWLV
;
A
#
# COMPACT_ATOMS: atom_id res chain seq x y z
N MET A 1 -21.53 -10.89 26.47
CA MET A 1 -20.22 -10.94 27.14
C MET A 1 -19.45 -12.07 26.51
N PRO A 2 -18.36 -11.82 25.76
CA PRO A 2 -17.54 -12.89 25.21
C PRO A 2 -16.78 -13.59 26.33
N TYR A 3 -16.74 -14.93 26.27
CA TYR A 3 -16.03 -15.80 27.23
C TYR A 3 -14.53 -15.77 26.96
N ILE A 4 -13.72 -15.80 28.03
CA ILE A 4 -12.27 -15.75 27.99
C ILE A 4 -11.72 -17.09 28.49
N THR A 5 -10.94 -17.78 27.66
CA THR A 5 -10.08 -18.92 28.05
C THR A 5 -8.64 -18.49 27.84
N VAL A 6 -7.82 -18.62 28.88
CA VAL A 6 -6.41 -18.21 28.88
C VAL A 6 -5.55 -19.46 28.98
N ASP A 7 -4.83 -19.79 27.91
CA ASP A 7 -3.73 -20.75 27.94
C ASP A 7 -2.52 -20.12 27.22
N TYR A 8 -1.32 -20.70 27.36
CA TYR A 8 -0.01 -20.13 26.96
C TYR A 8 0.17 -19.76 25.47
N GLU A 9 -0.86 -19.93 24.65
CA GLU A 9 -1.08 -19.30 23.35
C GLU A 9 -2.20 -18.24 23.49
N GLN A 10 -1.90 -17.08 24.08
CA GLN A 10 -2.91 -16.03 24.30
C GLN A 10 -3.37 -15.45 22.96
N GLN A 11 -4.43 -16.03 22.39
CA GLN A 11 -5.19 -15.46 21.28
C GLN A 11 -6.33 -14.62 21.84
N PHE A 12 -6.26 -13.31 21.68
CA PHE A 12 -7.37 -12.42 21.99
C PHE A 12 -8.30 -12.32 20.79
N LEU A 13 -9.48 -12.96 20.86
CA LEU A 13 -10.44 -13.03 19.76
C LEU A 13 -11.61 -12.07 19.95
N VAL A 14 -11.84 -11.16 19.00
CA VAL A 14 -13.06 -10.33 18.98
C VAL A 14 -13.82 -10.45 17.68
N GLN A 15 -15.08 -10.86 17.79
CA GLN A 15 -16.01 -10.95 16.66
C GLN A 15 -16.57 -9.56 16.32
N ARG A 16 -16.60 -9.24 15.02
CA ARG A 16 -17.04 -7.97 14.44
C ARG A 16 -16.19 -6.80 14.91
N ILE A 17 -15.50 -6.18 13.96
CA ILE A 17 -14.50 -5.17 14.30
C ILE A 17 -14.98 -3.82 13.84
N ASP A 18 -14.99 -2.91 14.79
CA ASP A 18 -15.07 -1.48 14.56
C ASP A 18 -14.02 -0.75 15.40
N MET A 19 -14.00 0.58 15.27
CA MET A 19 -13.08 1.42 16.01
C MET A 19 -13.26 1.28 17.52
N GLU A 20 -14.50 1.19 18.00
CA GLU A 20 -14.82 1.05 19.43
C GLU A 20 -14.28 -0.26 19.99
N THR A 21 -14.41 -1.34 19.22
CA THR A 21 -13.93 -2.68 19.55
C THR A 21 -12.41 -2.70 19.72
N ILE A 22 -11.67 -2.02 18.83
CA ILE A 22 -10.21 -1.90 18.97
C ILE A 22 -9.82 -1.08 20.21
N LEU A 23 -10.52 0.02 20.48
CA LEU A 23 -10.25 0.86 21.65
C LEU A 23 -10.56 0.12 22.96
N SER A 24 -11.66 -0.62 23.00
CA SER A 24 -12.03 -1.48 24.13
C SER A 24 -10.99 -2.58 24.35
N THR A 25 -10.53 -3.22 23.27
CA THR A 25 -9.43 -4.21 23.31
C THR A 25 -8.17 -3.60 23.89
N LYS A 26 -7.76 -2.42 23.41
CA LYS A 26 -6.61 -1.68 23.93
C LYS A 26 -6.75 -1.40 25.43
N PHE A 27 -7.93 -0.98 25.87
CA PHE A 27 -8.21 -0.72 27.28
C PHE A 27 -8.10 -2.00 28.14
N GLN A 28 -8.64 -3.13 27.66
CA GLN A 28 -8.58 -4.42 28.36
C GLN A 28 -7.14 -4.94 28.46
N LEU A 29 -6.37 -4.88 27.38
CA LEU A 29 -4.95 -5.27 27.37
C LEU A 29 -4.12 -4.40 28.33
N ASN A 30 -4.46 -3.12 28.45
CA ASN A 30 -3.83 -2.22 29.40
C ASN A 30 -4.14 -2.62 30.85
N GLN A 31 -5.39 -2.99 31.16
CA GLN A 31 -5.77 -3.49 32.49
C GLN A 31 -5.04 -4.80 32.85
N GLN A 32 -4.80 -5.66 31.86
CA GLN A 32 -4.07 -6.92 32.01
C GLN A 32 -2.54 -6.75 32.03
N GLN A 33 -2.02 -5.52 31.88
CA GLN A 33 -0.59 -5.21 31.83
C GLN A 33 0.19 -5.95 30.73
N VAL A 34 -0.49 -6.35 29.66
CA VAL A 34 0.12 -7.01 28.48
C VAL A 34 0.27 -6.08 27.28
N LEU A 35 -0.08 -4.80 27.46
CA LEU A 35 -0.07 -3.79 26.39
C LEU A 35 1.32 -3.14 26.25
N GLU A 36 2.21 -3.79 25.51
CA GLU A 36 3.54 -3.26 25.20
C GLU A 36 3.50 -2.07 24.22
N PRO A 37 4.50 -1.17 24.21
CA PRO A 37 4.53 0.01 23.31
C PRO A 37 4.38 -0.31 21.82
N VAL A 38 4.92 -1.45 21.37
CA VAL A 38 4.78 -1.93 20.00
C VAL A 38 3.32 -2.30 19.71
N LEU A 39 2.61 -2.88 20.68
CA LEU A 39 1.20 -3.30 20.53
C LEU A 39 0.27 -2.10 20.46
N ILE A 40 0.54 -1.10 21.28
CA ILE A 40 -0.12 0.20 21.21
C ILE A 40 -0.01 0.76 19.80
N THR A 41 1.21 0.82 19.27
CA THR A 41 1.49 1.37 17.95
C THR A 41 0.79 0.58 16.84
N ASN A 42 0.82 -0.76 16.92
CA ASN A 42 0.18 -1.63 15.94
C ASN A 42 -1.36 -1.53 16.00
N LEU A 43 -1.97 -1.48 17.19
CA LEU A 43 -3.41 -1.30 17.36
C LEU A 43 -3.88 0.08 16.88
N ASP A 44 -3.13 1.14 17.17
CA ASP A 44 -3.43 2.50 16.70
C ASP A 44 -3.30 2.62 15.17
N TYR A 45 -2.34 1.92 14.58
CA TYR A 45 -2.23 1.79 13.13
C TYR A 45 -3.39 1.00 12.55
N ALA A 46 -3.75 -0.14 13.14
CA ALA A 46 -4.86 -0.98 12.69
C ALA A 46 -6.20 -0.23 12.72
N ALA A 47 -6.48 0.50 13.80
CA ALA A 47 -7.69 1.32 13.94
C ALA A 47 -7.84 2.34 12.79
N ARG A 48 -6.73 3.01 12.42
CA ARG A 48 -6.71 3.97 11.31
C ARG A 48 -7.05 3.31 9.97
N ILE A 49 -6.57 2.10 9.73
CA ILE A 49 -6.82 1.40 8.47
C ILE A 49 -8.27 0.91 8.42
N ILE A 50 -8.78 0.36 9.52
CA ILE A 50 -10.15 -0.13 9.60
C ILE A 50 -11.17 0.98 9.37
N ALA A 51 -10.89 2.20 9.82
CA ALA A 51 -11.72 3.37 9.51
C ALA A 51 -11.86 3.64 8.00
N CYS A 52 -10.94 3.13 7.17
CA CYS A 52 -10.97 3.26 5.71
C CYS A 52 -11.51 2.02 4.98
N MET A 53 -11.91 0.97 5.71
CA MET A 53 -12.45 -0.25 5.11
C MET A 53 -13.98 -0.20 4.97
N PRO A 54 -14.53 -0.74 3.87
CA PRO A 54 -15.98 -0.94 3.74
C PRO A 54 -16.59 -1.74 4.90
N THR A 55 -17.74 -1.27 5.41
CA THR A 55 -18.49 -1.90 6.53
C THR A 55 -18.81 -3.38 6.28
N ALA A 56 -19.04 -3.77 5.01
CA ALA A 56 -19.31 -5.14 4.62
C ALA A 56 -18.15 -6.12 4.90
N ILE A 57 -16.90 -5.63 4.93
CA ILE A 57 -15.74 -6.42 5.33
C ILE A 57 -15.66 -6.46 6.85
N LEU A 58 -15.77 -5.28 7.48
CA LEU A 58 -15.59 -5.10 8.92
C LEU A 58 -16.52 -5.98 9.75
N SER A 59 -17.77 -6.15 9.28
CA SER A 59 -18.76 -7.02 9.93
C SER A 59 -18.38 -8.51 9.92
N ARG A 60 -17.39 -8.91 9.13
CA ARG A 60 -16.91 -10.28 8.96
C ARG A 60 -15.49 -10.49 9.50
N LEU A 61 -14.77 -9.41 9.81
CA LEU A 61 -13.43 -9.54 10.37
C LEU A 61 -13.51 -9.97 11.84
N THR A 62 -12.57 -10.82 12.22
CA THR A 62 -12.28 -11.18 13.60
C THR A 62 -10.89 -10.70 13.95
N LEU A 63 -10.78 -9.97 15.06
CA LEU A 63 -9.49 -9.51 15.59
C LEU A 63 -8.87 -10.67 16.33
N SER A 64 -7.64 -11.05 15.98
CA SER A 64 -6.80 -11.97 16.72
C SER A 64 -5.50 -11.27 17.09
N ILE A 65 -5.08 -11.37 18.35
CA ILE A 65 -3.79 -10.86 18.83
C ILE A 65 -2.99 -12.05 19.30
N SER A 66 -1.77 -12.25 18.76
CA SER A 66 -0.93 -13.40 19.11
C SER A 66 0.59 -13.09 19.10
N GLY A 67 1.33 -13.83 19.94
CA GLY A 67 2.79 -14.00 19.88
C GLY A 67 3.68 -12.91 20.51
N GLU A 68 4.97 -13.24 20.67
CA GLU A 68 6.05 -12.38 21.23
C GLU A 68 6.38 -11.14 20.38
N ARG A 69 5.89 -11.09 19.14
CA ARG A 69 6.02 -9.95 18.23
C ARG A 69 4.66 -9.42 17.79
N VAL A 70 3.73 -9.32 18.74
CA VAL A 70 2.69 -8.32 18.75
C VAL A 70 1.99 -8.17 17.39
N LEU A 71 1.32 -9.25 16.98
CA LEU A 71 0.62 -9.34 15.72
C LEU A 71 -0.83 -8.91 15.95
N VAL A 72 -1.34 -8.00 15.12
CA VAL A 72 -2.78 -7.71 15.03
C VAL A 72 -3.26 -8.35 13.74
N GLU A 73 -3.93 -9.49 13.85
CA GLU A 73 -4.49 -10.21 12.72
C GLU A 73 -5.99 -9.95 12.57
N PHE A 74 -6.42 -9.73 11.34
CA PHE A 74 -7.82 -9.65 10.95
C PHE A 74 -8.14 -10.81 10.01
N ILE A 75 -8.96 -11.73 10.47
CA ILE A 75 -9.37 -12.89 9.70
C ILE A 75 -10.81 -12.67 9.24
N LEU A 76 -11.06 -12.74 7.92
CA LEU A 76 -12.42 -12.81 7.41
C LEU A 76 -13.02 -14.15 7.84
N GLY A 77 -14.04 -14.13 8.70
CA GLY A 77 -14.65 -15.35 9.21
C GLY A 77 -15.23 -16.21 8.08
N GLU A 78 -15.05 -17.53 8.20
CA GLU A 78 -15.77 -18.51 7.38
C GLU A 78 -17.26 -18.20 7.49
N SER A 79 -17.89 -17.86 6.37
CA SER A 79 -19.35 -17.87 6.31
C SER A 79 -19.78 -19.32 6.50
N GLY A 80 -20.16 -19.67 7.73
CA GLY A 80 -20.77 -20.94 8.11
C GLY A 80 -22.17 -21.10 7.51
N ASP A 81 -22.30 -20.86 6.21
CA ASP A 81 -23.54 -21.13 5.49
C ASP A 81 -23.49 -22.60 5.06
N GLU A 82 -24.09 -23.46 5.89
CA GLU A 82 -24.45 -24.86 5.57
C GLU A 82 -25.35 -24.98 4.32
N TYR A 83 -25.75 -23.87 3.71
CA TYR A 83 -26.58 -23.80 2.52
C TYR A 83 -25.92 -23.00 1.39
N GLY A 84 -24.89 -23.59 0.77
CA GLY A 84 -24.57 -23.40 -0.66
C GLY A 84 -24.46 -21.97 -1.22
N ALA A 85 -24.31 -20.95 -0.38
CA ALA A 85 -24.29 -19.56 -0.77
C ALA A 85 -22.85 -19.09 -0.93
N LEU A 86 -22.46 -18.86 -2.19
CA LEU A 86 -21.33 -18.03 -2.63
C LEU A 86 -20.16 -17.95 -1.62
N ARG A 87 -19.31 -18.99 -1.59
CA ARG A 87 -17.93 -18.82 -1.10
C ARG A 87 -17.36 -17.62 -1.81
N TYR A 88 -17.05 -16.55 -1.06
CA TYR A 88 -16.15 -15.54 -1.60
C TYR A 88 -14.86 -16.28 -1.97
N PRO A 89 -14.37 -16.18 -3.21
CA PRO A 89 -13.29 -17.04 -3.69
C PRO A 89 -11.94 -16.76 -3.02
N SER A 90 -11.86 -15.88 -2.04
CA SER A 90 -10.60 -15.59 -1.36
C SER A 90 -10.77 -15.06 0.07
N ASP A 91 -10.24 -15.79 1.04
CA ASP A 91 -10.12 -15.33 2.42
C ASP A 91 -8.96 -14.32 2.50
N ILE A 92 -9.28 -13.10 2.92
CA ILE A 92 -8.28 -12.06 3.14
C ILE A 92 -7.89 -12.01 4.62
N HIS A 93 -6.59 -12.17 4.87
CA HIS A 93 -5.95 -11.99 6.15
C HIS A 93 -5.20 -10.68 6.14
N PHE A 94 -5.39 -9.88 7.18
CA PHE A 94 -4.61 -8.68 7.39
C PHE A 94 -3.75 -8.85 8.62
N THR A 95 -2.49 -8.47 8.56
CA THR A 95 -1.55 -8.56 9.68
C THR A 95 -0.82 -7.23 9.82
N VAL A 96 -0.91 -6.60 10.97
CA VAL A 96 -0.04 -5.47 11.30
C VAL A 96 1.20 -6.01 12.01
N ILE A 97 2.38 -5.71 11.44
CA ILE A 97 3.68 -6.02 12.04
C ILE A 97 4.44 -4.73 12.33
N SER A 98 5.40 -4.77 13.24
CA SER A 98 6.40 -3.70 13.37
C SER A 98 7.66 -4.08 12.60
N ASN A 99 8.09 -3.23 11.68
CA ASN A 99 9.30 -3.39 10.89
C ASN A 99 10.14 -2.11 11.02
N ASP A 100 11.39 -2.23 11.47
CA ASP A 100 12.26 -1.10 11.82
C ASP A 100 11.59 -0.06 12.76
N GLY A 101 10.76 -0.55 13.69
CA GLY A 101 10.02 0.28 14.64
C GLY A 101 8.81 1.02 14.07
N GLN A 102 8.46 0.79 12.79
CA GLN A 102 7.28 1.35 12.14
C GLN A 102 6.23 0.28 11.86
N PRO A 103 4.93 0.54 12.12
CA PRO A 103 3.88 -0.40 11.82
C PRO A 103 3.71 -0.54 10.30
N GLN A 104 3.52 -1.77 9.82
CA GLN A 104 3.29 -2.12 8.42
C GLN A 104 2.10 -3.07 8.31
N LEU A 105 1.20 -2.80 7.36
CA LEU A 105 0.07 -3.70 7.06
C LEU A 105 0.44 -4.67 5.95
N ILE A 106 0.48 -5.95 6.29
CA ILE A 106 0.58 -7.06 5.36
C ILE A 106 -0.84 -7.57 5.10
N ARG A 107 -1.17 -7.77 3.82
CA ARG A 107 -2.43 -8.38 3.38
C ARG A 107 -2.11 -9.69 2.67
N ARG A 108 -2.84 -10.76 2.98
CA ARG A 108 -2.70 -12.06 2.33
C ARG A 108 -4.05 -12.54 1.87
N VAL A 109 -4.10 -13.08 0.67
CA VAL A 109 -5.33 -13.54 0.03
C VAL A 109 -5.07 -14.96 -0.47
N VAL A 110 -5.77 -15.93 0.10
CA VAL A 110 -5.68 -17.32 -0.36
C VAL A 110 -6.69 -17.50 -1.48
N CYS A 111 -6.21 -17.84 -2.66
CA CYS A 111 -7.00 -18.09 -3.87
C CYS A 111 -7.28 -19.60 -3.99
N GLY A 112 -8.14 -19.96 -4.94
CA GLY A 112 -8.28 -21.36 -5.36
C GLY A 112 -7.04 -21.88 -6.11
N HIS A 113 -7.22 -22.87 -6.97
CA HIS A 113 -6.13 -23.54 -7.68
C HIS A 113 -5.27 -22.63 -8.60
N VAL A 114 -5.80 -21.47 -8.99
CA VAL A 114 -5.13 -20.50 -9.86
C VAL A 114 -5.50 -19.11 -9.39
N ILE A 115 -4.55 -18.17 -9.42
CA ILE A 115 -4.84 -16.74 -9.22
C ILE A 115 -5.42 -16.16 -10.51
N THR A 116 -6.64 -15.67 -10.43
CA THR A 116 -7.43 -15.15 -11.55
C THR A 116 -7.80 -13.68 -11.35
N ASP A 117 -8.32 -13.04 -12.40
CA ASP A 117 -8.81 -11.66 -12.33
C ASP A 117 -9.88 -11.46 -11.26
N SER A 118 -10.78 -12.45 -11.11
CA SER A 118 -11.87 -12.44 -10.13
C SER A 118 -11.39 -12.51 -8.68
N ASP A 119 -10.20 -13.03 -8.44
CA ASP A 119 -9.60 -13.05 -7.10
C ASP A 119 -9.08 -11.65 -6.71
N ILE A 120 -8.79 -10.78 -7.69
CA ILE A 120 -8.22 -9.44 -7.44
C ILE A 120 -9.33 -8.40 -7.29
N GLN A 121 -9.90 -8.38 -6.09
CA GLN A 121 -10.98 -7.47 -5.74
C GLN A 121 -10.46 -6.12 -5.25
N ASP A 122 -11.13 -5.01 -5.59
CA ASP A 122 -10.74 -3.66 -5.16
C ASP A 122 -10.69 -3.53 -3.64
N VAL A 123 -11.52 -4.33 -2.97
CA VAL A 123 -11.60 -4.43 -1.52
C VAL A 123 -10.27 -4.81 -0.87
N HIS A 124 -9.43 -5.59 -1.54
CA HIS A 124 -8.09 -5.99 -1.07
C HIS A 124 -7.11 -4.81 -1.03
N PHE A 125 -7.43 -3.71 -1.71
CA PHE A 125 -6.64 -2.49 -1.79
C PHE A 125 -7.24 -1.36 -0.94
N SER A 126 -8.24 -1.64 -0.10
CA SER A 126 -8.88 -0.63 0.75
C SER A 126 -7.90 0.03 1.72
N GLY A 127 -8.03 1.34 1.90
CA GLY A 127 -7.16 2.16 2.77
C GLY A 127 -5.73 2.37 2.25
N HIS A 128 -5.45 2.00 1.00
CA HIS A 128 -4.14 2.21 0.38
C HIS A 128 -4.16 3.40 -0.60
N ASN A 129 -3.15 4.28 -0.47
CA ASN A 129 -2.88 5.35 -1.42
C ASN A 129 -1.96 4.87 -2.54
N CYS A 130 -2.51 4.62 -3.72
CA CYS A 130 -1.73 4.15 -4.87
C CYS A 130 -0.73 5.19 -5.36
N GLN A 131 0.55 4.80 -5.47
CA GLN A 131 1.59 5.66 -6.05
C GLN A 131 1.46 5.80 -7.57
N ASP A 132 0.59 5.01 -8.21
CA ASP A 132 0.36 5.02 -9.65
C ASP A 132 -1.09 5.43 -9.95
N MET A 133 -1.33 6.74 -10.04
CA MET A 133 -2.61 7.33 -10.39
C MET A 133 -2.94 7.18 -11.89
N VAL A 134 -1.97 6.79 -12.71
CA VAL A 134 -2.17 6.52 -14.15
C VAL A 134 -2.79 5.14 -14.34
N LYS A 135 -2.25 4.14 -13.63
CA LYS A 135 -2.68 2.75 -13.70
C LYS A 135 -2.53 2.13 -12.32
N SER A 136 -3.64 2.00 -11.58
CA SER A 136 -3.60 1.51 -10.20
C SER A 136 -2.92 0.15 -10.07
N CYS A 137 -2.34 -0.12 -8.90
CA CYS A 137 -1.77 -1.42 -8.57
C CYS A 137 -2.80 -2.56 -8.73
N SER A 138 -4.08 -2.30 -8.42
CA SER A 138 -5.18 -3.26 -8.64
C SER A 138 -5.37 -3.60 -10.11
N ARG A 139 -5.43 -2.58 -10.98
CA ARG A 139 -5.56 -2.77 -12.43
C ARG A 139 -4.34 -3.47 -13.02
N GLN A 140 -3.13 -3.11 -12.59
CA GLN A 140 -1.92 -3.78 -13.04
C GLN A 140 -1.90 -5.27 -12.64
N ALA A 141 -2.37 -5.59 -11.44
CA ALA A 141 -2.45 -6.96 -10.95
C ALA A 141 -3.49 -7.78 -11.73
N ARG A 142 -4.68 -7.21 -11.99
CA ARG A 142 -5.72 -7.80 -12.85
C ARG A 142 -5.24 -8.11 -14.26
N GLU A 143 -4.60 -7.14 -14.91
CA GLU A 143 -4.05 -7.33 -16.24
C GLU A 143 -2.93 -8.37 -16.26
N LEU A 144 -2.11 -8.41 -15.21
CA LEU A 144 -1.02 -9.37 -15.06
C LEU A 144 -1.51 -10.83 -15.01
N VAL A 145 -2.63 -11.10 -14.33
CA VAL A 145 -3.21 -12.44 -14.21
C VAL A 145 -4.16 -12.78 -15.36
N SER A 146 -4.82 -11.78 -15.94
CA SER A 146 -5.72 -11.93 -17.09
C SER A 146 -4.98 -12.19 -18.40
N GLN A 147 -3.81 -11.57 -18.59
CA GLN A 147 -3.00 -11.79 -19.77
C GLN A 147 -2.38 -13.19 -19.69
N GLY A 148 -2.74 -14.08 -20.63
CA GLY A 148 -2.24 -15.46 -20.73
C GLY A 148 -0.71 -15.64 -20.84
N ASN A 149 0.06 -14.57 -20.69
CA ASN A 149 1.52 -14.52 -20.63
C ASN A 149 2.10 -15.19 -19.37
N LYS A 150 1.29 -15.47 -18.34
CA LYS A 150 1.75 -16.06 -17.07
C LYS A 150 0.79 -17.10 -16.50
N ARG A 151 0.37 -18.06 -17.34
CA ARG A 151 -0.32 -19.26 -16.84
C ARG A 151 0.54 -19.93 -15.77
N GLY A 152 0.01 -20.05 -14.55
CA GLY A 152 0.66 -20.76 -13.45
C GLY A 152 1.37 -19.90 -12.41
N ILE A 153 1.08 -18.59 -12.27
CA ILE A 153 1.49 -17.83 -11.08
C ILE A 153 0.88 -18.51 -9.85
N ARG A 154 1.75 -19.00 -8.96
CA ARG A 154 1.34 -19.60 -7.67
C ARG A 154 1.30 -18.57 -6.55
N VAL A 155 2.12 -17.51 -6.66
CA VAL A 155 2.20 -16.43 -5.68
C VAL A 155 2.35 -15.09 -6.41
N LEU A 156 1.53 -14.10 -6.06
CA LEU A 156 1.65 -12.72 -6.57
C LEU A 156 1.86 -11.77 -5.39
N HIS A 157 3.04 -11.16 -5.32
CA HIS A 157 3.34 -10.10 -4.37
C HIS A 157 3.17 -8.74 -5.03
N ILE A 158 2.46 -7.83 -4.37
CA ILE A 158 2.23 -6.45 -4.81
C ILE A 158 2.82 -5.52 -3.76
N PHE A 159 3.77 -4.68 -4.20
CA PHE A 159 4.36 -3.62 -3.39
C PHE A 159 4.00 -2.26 -3.98
N CYS A 160 3.36 -1.41 -3.19
CA CYS A 160 2.96 -0.06 -3.59
C CYS A 160 2.91 0.88 -2.37
N ASN A 161 3.93 1.73 -2.19
CA ASN A 161 4.15 2.49 -0.94
C ASN A 161 4.12 1.57 0.30
N SER A 162 3.20 1.83 1.23
CA SER A 162 2.96 1.09 2.46
C SER A 162 2.15 -0.20 2.26
N LEU A 163 1.61 -0.44 1.05
CA LEU A 163 0.91 -1.68 0.73
C LEU A 163 1.89 -2.83 0.48
N SER A 164 1.76 -3.88 1.28
CA SER A 164 2.27 -5.22 1.01
C SER A 164 1.08 -6.18 0.90
N LEU A 165 0.80 -6.69 -0.30
CA LEU A 165 -0.32 -7.60 -0.57
C LEU A 165 0.17 -8.84 -1.30
N THR A 166 -0.20 -10.03 -0.80
CA THR A 166 0.19 -11.32 -1.38
C THR A 166 -1.04 -12.14 -1.71
N TYR A 167 -1.12 -12.65 -2.94
CA TYR A 167 -2.08 -13.68 -3.34
C TYR A 167 -1.34 -15.02 -3.46
N SER A 168 -1.91 -16.13 -2.97
CA SER A 168 -1.32 -17.47 -3.07
C SER A 168 -2.38 -18.55 -3.33
N ILE A 169 -2.04 -19.63 -4.03
CA ILE A 169 -2.98 -20.71 -4.39
C ILE A 169 -3.08 -21.87 -3.38
N ASP A 170 -2.24 -21.86 -2.35
CA ASP A 170 -2.22 -22.85 -1.29
C ASP A 170 -1.94 -22.08 0.02
N GLY A 171 -2.68 -22.35 1.10
CA GLY A 171 -2.54 -21.70 2.41
C GLY A 171 -1.16 -21.86 3.08
N ASN A 172 -0.23 -22.58 2.44
CA ASN A 172 1.17 -22.67 2.83
C ASN A 172 1.94 -21.44 2.33
N THR A 173 1.88 -20.35 3.09
CA THR A 173 2.86 -19.27 2.99
C THR A 173 3.46 -18.98 4.35
N GLU A 174 4.35 -19.85 4.82
CA GLU A 174 5.36 -19.49 5.84
C GLU A 174 6.28 -18.35 5.33
N ASP A 175 6.28 -18.09 4.01
CA ASP A 175 7.16 -17.15 3.32
C ASP A 175 6.82 -15.66 3.49
N GLY A 176 5.70 -15.31 4.12
CA GLY A 176 5.31 -13.91 4.30
C GLY A 176 6.23 -13.11 5.26
N GLN A 177 7.06 -13.80 6.07
CA GLN A 177 8.12 -13.17 6.86
C GLN A 177 9.44 -13.04 6.08
N SER A 178 9.77 -14.00 5.21
CA SER A 178 11.06 -14.03 4.49
C SER A 178 11.21 -12.95 3.42
N VAL A 179 10.11 -12.45 2.84
CA VAL A 179 10.19 -11.47 1.73
C VAL A 179 10.44 -10.03 2.23
N VAL A 180 10.09 -9.71 3.47
CA VAL A 180 10.32 -8.37 4.05
C VAL A 180 11.81 -8.09 4.28
N SER A 181 12.64 -9.14 4.37
CA SER A 181 14.09 -9.03 4.61
C SER A 181 14.94 -8.96 3.35
N GLN A 182 14.37 -9.05 2.14
CA GLN A 182 15.18 -9.14 0.92
C GLN A 182 15.31 -7.80 0.19
N SER A 183 16.46 -7.17 0.44
CA SER A 183 17.07 -6.12 -0.40
C SER A 183 17.12 -6.55 -1.90
N PRO A 184 17.08 -5.61 -2.86
CA PRO A 184 16.67 -5.88 -4.25
C PRO A 184 17.62 -6.68 -5.15
N GLN A 185 18.65 -7.38 -4.66
CA GLN A 185 19.74 -7.89 -5.52
C GLN A 185 19.96 -9.40 -5.61
N THR A 186 19.26 -10.23 -4.84
CA THR A 186 19.44 -11.69 -4.98
C THR A 186 18.33 -12.30 -5.82
N LYS A 187 18.65 -12.55 -7.11
CA LYS A 187 17.94 -13.50 -7.97
C LYS A 187 18.01 -14.91 -7.36
N GLN A 188 17.25 -15.17 -6.31
CA GLN A 188 17.00 -16.54 -5.89
C GLN A 188 15.84 -17.04 -6.73
N LYS A 189 16.14 -17.88 -7.73
CA LYS A 189 15.15 -18.71 -8.42
C LYS A 189 14.55 -19.64 -7.35
N SER A 190 13.52 -19.22 -6.63
CA SER A 190 12.66 -20.18 -5.95
C SER A 190 11.83 -20.89 -7.02
N VAL A 191 11.68 -22.20 -6.88
CA VAL A 191 10.99 -23.13 -7.79
C VAL A 191 9.46 -22.91 -7.79
N ILE A 192 9.00 -21.84 -7.14
CA ILE A 192 7.61 -21.41 -7.09
C ILE A 192 7.47 -20.32 -8.16
N ASN A 193 6.46 -20.43 -9.03
CA ASN A 193 6.09 -19.37 -9.97
C ASN A 193 5.56 -18.14 -9.21
N SER A 194 6.44 -17.47 -8.50
CA SER A 194 6.19 -16.26 -7.72
C SER A 194 6.48 -15.04 -8.60
N TYR A 195 5.59 -14.06 -8.55
CA TYR A 195 5.73 -12.82 -9.30
C TYR A 195 5.65 -11.62 -8.37
N ILE A 196 6.54 -10.64 -8.58
CA ILE A 196 6.55 -9.39 -7.82
C ILE A 196 6.11 -8.25 -8.74
N LEU A 197 4.98 -7.64 -8.41
CA LEU A 197 4.48 -6.41 -9.01
C LEU A 197 4.98 -5.21 -8.19
N LYS A 198 5.94 -4.47 -8.74
CA LYS A 198 6.36 -3.16 -8.23
C LYS A 198 5.80 -2.08 -9.14
N THR A 199 4.98 -1.18 -8.60
CA THR A 199 4.40 -0.09 -9.39
C THR A 199 5.38 1.07 -9.53
N GLN A 200 5.24 1.83 -10.62
CA GLN A 200 5.94 3.10 -10.81
C GLN A 200 5.23 4.20 -10.03
N CYS A 201 5.96 5.20 -9.53
CA CYS A 201 5.35 6.37 -8.92
C CYS A 201 4.95 7.37 -10.01
N ARG A 202 3.67 7.41 -10.36
CA ARG A 202 3.11 8.28 -11.40
C ARG A 202 1.87 8.99 -10.89
N LEU A 203 1.93 10.30 -10.74
CA LEU A 203 0.87 11.13 -10.19
C LEU A 203 0.28 12.00 -11.30
N LYS A 204 -1.04 12.17 -11.31
CA LYS A 204 -1.75 13.00 -12.30
C LYS A 204 -2.38 14.21 -11.64
N PHE A 205 -2.28 15.38 -12.28
CA PHE A 205 -3.01 16.57 -11.84
C PHE A 205 -3.58 17.38 -13.01
N SER A 206 -4.74 17.98 -12.75
CA SER A 206 -5.43 18.88 -13.67
C SER A 206 -4.91 20.31 -13.53
N GLN A 207 -5.14 21.12 -14.57
CA GLN A 207 -4.72 22.54 -14.58
C GLN A 207 -5.38 23.44 -13.52
N VAL A 208 -6.50 23.01 -12.93
CA VAL A 208 -7.19 23.79 -11.91
C VAL A 208 -6.31 23.85 -10.65
N SER A 209 -5.73 25.04 -10.40
CA SER A 209 -4.78 25.34 -9.32
C SER A 209 -3.45 24.57 -9.41
N LYS A 210 -2.60 24.94 -10.38
CA LYS A 210 -1.26 24.35 -10.61
C LYS A 210 -0.46 24.23 -9.30
N ILE A 211 -0.32 25.32 -8.56
CA ILE A 211 0.40 25.36 -7.27
C ILE A 211 -0.30 24.52 -6.20
N GLY A 212 -1.63 24.61 -6.09
CA GLY A 212 -2.37 23.85 -5.09
C GLY A 212 -2.24 22.34 -5.28
N GLN A 213 -2.19 21.87 -6.53
CA GLN A 213 -2.01 20.46 -6.86
C GLN A 213 -0.56 20.00 -6.60
N VAL A 214 0.45 20.78 -7.00
CA VAL A 214 1.84 20.45 -6.70
C VAL A 214 2.08 20.42 -5.17
N LEU A 215 1.44 21.33 -4.42
CA LEU A 215 1.47 21.30 -2.95
C LEU A 215 0.83 20.03 -2.39
N LYS A 216 -0.34 19.61 -2.89
CA LYS A 216 -0.96 18.34 -2.50
C LYS A 216 -0.04 17.14 -2.77
N MET A 217 0.63 17.13 -3.91
CA MET A 217 1.60 16.07 -4.26
C MET A 217 2.82 16.08 -3.35
N LYS A 218 3.31 17.27 -2.97
CA LYS A 218 4.38 17.40 -1.97
C LYS A 218 3.93 16.83 -0.64
N CYS A 219 2.76 17.23 -0.13
CA CYS A 219 2.23 16.71 1.12
C CYS A 219 2.07 15.18 1.08
N TRP A 220 1.58 14.64 -0.05
CA TRP A 220 1.49 13.20 -0.25
C TRP A 220 2.87 12.52 -0.20
N LEU A 221 3.88 13.08 -0.88
CA LEU A 221 5.23 12.52 -0.89
C LEU A 221 5.88 12.57 0.50
N GLU A 222 5.67 13.65 1.24
CA GLU A 222 6.12 13.81 2.64
C GLU A 222 5.45 12.80 3.57
N GLN A 223 4.18 12.45 3.32
CA GLN A 223 3.43 11.47 4.12
C GLN A 223 3.80 10.02 3.78
N GLU A 224 3.86 9.67 2.49
CA GLU A 224 4.05 8.29 2.04
C GLU A 224 5.54 7.90 1.93
N LYS A 225 6.44 8.88 1.76
CA LYS A 225 7.89 8.66 1.53
C LYS A 225 8.76 9.67 2.30
N PRO A 226 8.58 9.85 3.63
CA PRO A 226 9.32 10.84 4.42
C PRO A 226 10.86 10.67 4.39
N GLN A 227 11.33 9.45 4.16
CA GLN A 227 12.75 9.10 4.04
C GLN A 227 13.38 9.52 2.70
N LYS A 228 12.58 9.81 1.67
CA LYS A 228 13.04 10.16 0.33
C LYS A 228 13.32 11.66 0.21
N ARG A 229 14.31 12.11 0.99
CA ARG A 229 14.64 13.54 1.14
C ARG A 229 15.05 14.21 -0.17
N GLY A 230 15.72 13.50 -1.06
CA GLY A 230 16.11 14.02 -2.38
C GLY A 230 14.90 14.22 -3.30
N LEU A 231 13.93 13.30 -3.28
CA LEU A 231 12.66 13.48 -4.01
C LEU A 231 11.84 14.65 -3.45
N ILE A 232 11.77 14.79 -2.11
CA ILE A 232 11.12 15.93 -1.46
C ILE A 232 11.81 17.24 -1.84
N ALA A 233 13.15 17.27 -1.92
CA ALA A 233 13.89 18.42 -2.41
C ALA A 233 13.54 18.76 -3.87
N CYS A 234 13.39 17.74 -4.73
CA CYS A 234 12.95 17.95 -6.12
C CYS A 234 11.55 18.58 -6.18
N MET A 235 10.61 18.11 -5.35
CA MET A 235 9.28 18.73 -5.22
C MET A 235 9.33 20.18 -4.74
N ASN A 236 10.20 20.49 -3.77
CA ASN A 236 10.41 21.86 -3.31
C ASN A 236 10.96 22.75 -4.41
N HIS A 237 11.91 22.24 -5.20
CA HIS A 237 12.45 22.97 -6.33
C HIS A 237 11.38 23.20 -7.41
N LEU A 238 10.58 22.18 -7.74
CA LEU A 238 9.46 22.32 -8.67
C LEU A 238 8.49 23.41 -8.21
N LEU A 239 8.07 23.40 -6.95
CA LEU A 239 7.22 24.45 -6.37
C LEU A 239 7.84 25.83 -6.51
N LYS A 240 9.13 25.95 -6.20
CA LYS A 240 9.89 27.20 -6.35
C LYS A 240 9.85 27.72 -7.80
N GLN A 241 10.05 26.84 -8.77
CA GLN A 241 9.97 27.20 -10.19
C GLN A 241 8.56 27.65 -10.61
N PHE A 242 7.51 27.03 -10.06
CA PHE A 242 6.13 27.45 -10.29
C PHE A 242 5.78 28.81 -9.65
N THR A 243 6.46 29.18 -8.56
CA THR A 243 6.23 30.47 -7.87
C THR A 243 7.08 31.62 -8.42
N GLU A 244 8.32 31.34 -8.83
CA GLU A 244 9.32 32.38 -9.14
C GLU A 244 9.48 32.68 -10.63
N LEU A 245 9.24 31.69 -11.52
CA LEU A 245 9.42 31.92 -12.95
C LEU A 245 8.12 32.39 -13.62
N PRO A 246 8.16 33.49 -14.40
CA PRO A 246 7.06 33.81 -15.30
C PRO A 246 6.89 32.68 -16.32
N ASN A 247 5.65 32.42 -16.76
CA ASN A 247 5.31 31.42 -17.78
C ASN A 247 5.40 29.94 -17.34
N ALA A 248 5.08 29.62 -16.08
CA ALA A 248 4.95 28.21 -15.67
C ALA A 248 4.01 27.41 -16.60
N PRO A 249 4.36 26.19 -17.04
CA PRO A 249 3.67 25.46 -18.10
C PRO A 249 2.14 25.43 -17.91
N SER A 250 1.41 25.82 -18.95
CA SER A 250 -0.07 25.84 -19.01
C SER A 250 -0.63 24.84 -20.02
N TYR A 251 0.20 23.95 -20.54
CA TYR A 251 -0.13 22.92 -21.51
C TYR A 251 0.11 21.54 -20.90
N THR A 252 -0.10 20.48 -21.68
CA THR A 252 0.19 19.11 -21.22
C THR A 252 1.70 18.91 -21.13
N CYS A 253 2.20 18.65 -19.94
CA CYS A 253 3.62 18.39 -19.72
C CYS A 253 3.85 17.38 -18.61
N LYS A 254 5.07 16.86 -18.58
CA LYS A 254 5.50 15.80 -17.70
C LYS A 254 6.69 16.28 -16.89
N PHE A 255 6.62 16.14 -15.58
CA PHE A 255 7.73 16.40 -14.68
C PHE A 255 8.28 15.06 -14.17
N ILE A 256 9.54 14.80 -14.40
CA ILE A 256 10.23 13.56 -14.00
C ILE A 256 11.20 13.93 -12.89
N LEU A 257 10.90 13.54 -11.67
CA LEU A 257 11.75 13.75 -10.50
C LEU A 257 12.54 12.47 -10.24
N GLN A 258 13.87 12.59 -10.12
CA GLN A 258 14.73 11.44 -9.89
C GLN A 258 15.69 11.73 -8.74
N SER A 259 15.60 10.95 -7.68
CA SER A 259 16.52 10.96 -6.55
C SER A 259 16.29 9.73 -5.67
N ASP A 260 17.17 9.48 -4.70
CA ASP A 260 17.02 8.41 -3.71
C ASP A 260 16.78 7.00 -4.32
N GLY A 261 17.35 6.75 -5.52
CA GLY A 261 17.18 5.51 -6.29
C GLY A 261 15.77 5.29 -6.87
N GLU A 262 14.94 6.34 -6.89
CA GLU A 262 13.54 6.28 -7.30
C GLU A 262 13.21 7.40 -8.30
N MET A 263 12.18 7.16 -9.12
CA MET A 263 11.69 8.11 -10.11
C MET A 263 10.20 8.34 -9.87
N VAL A 264 9.80 9.62 -9.84
CA VAL A 264 8.42 10.08 -9.71
C VAL A 264 8.05 10.86 -10.97
N GLU A 265 6.99 10.42 -11.62
CA GLU A 265 6.42 11.08 -12.80
C GLU A 265 5.19 11.88 -12.39
N LEU A 266 5.16 13.17 -12.70
CA LEU A 266 3.99 14.02 -12.50
C LEU A 266 3.47 14.45 -13.87
N GLN A 267 2.24 14.07 -14.19
CA GLN A 267 1.61 14.43 -15.45
C GLN A 267 0.61 15.57 -15.23
N LEU A 268 0.92 16.74 -15.78
CA LEU A 268 -0.01 17.85 -15.90
C LEU A 268 -0.85 17.64 -17.16
N VAL A 269 -2.14 17.41 -16.99
CA VAL A 269 -3.06 17.21 -18.12
C VAL A 269 -3.70 18.55 -18.49
N GLY A 270 -3.42 19.04 -19.69
CA GLY A 270 -3.97 20.28 -20.24
C GLY A 270 -5.09 20.09 -21.26
N PRO A 271 -5.81 21.18 -21.63
CA PRO A 271 -6.78 21.15 -22.72
C PRO A 271 -6.05 21.04 -24.06
N GLN A 272 -6.33 19.96 -24.80
CA GLN A 272 -5.92 19.69 -26.19
C GLN A 272 -4.45 19.27 -26.45
N TYR A 273 -4.29 18.65 -27.63
CA TYR A 273 -3.14 17.93 -28.19
C TYR A 273 -1.90 18.80 -28.45
N SER A 274 -1.29 19.37 -27.41
CA SER A 274 0.09 19.88 -27.52
C SER A 274 1.08 18.73 -27.43
N SER A 275 2.27 18.90 -28.03
CA SER A 275 3.42 18.03 -27.76
C SER A 275 3.65 17.93 -26.25
N GLU A 276 3.78 16.71 -25.72
CA GLU A 276 4.10 16.47 -24.32
C GLU A 276 5.56 16.87 -24.10
N GLU A 277 5.78 18.00 -23.43
CA GLU A 277 7.14 18.37 -23.01
C GLU A 277 7.51 17.70 -21.70
N GLU A 278 8.78 17.33 -21.58
CA GLU A 278 9.32 16.69 -20.39
C GLU A 278 10.33 17.60 -19.69
N TYR A 279 10.14 17.74 -18.37
CA TYR A 279 11.04 18.47 -17.48
C TYR A 279 11.59 17.50 -16.45
N PHE A 280 12.90 17.41 -16.36
CA PHE A 280 13.61 16.50 -15.47
C PHE A 280 14.17 17.27 -14.28
N PHE A 281 13.99 16.73 -13.07
CA PHE A 281 14.56 17.28 -11.84
C PHE A 281 15.40 16.19 -11.19
N PHE A 282 16.68 16.48 -10.97
CA PHE A 282 17.62 15.52 -10.39
C PHE A 282 18.06 16.01 -9.02
N GLY A 283 17.77 15.24 -7.98
CA GLY A 283 18.21 15.51 -6.62
C GLY A 283 19.55 14.83 -6.34
N GLY A 284 20.56 15.59 -5.95
CA GLY A 284 21.90 15.12 -5.62
C GLY A 284 22.51 15.83 -4.40
N PRO A 285 23.76 15.50 -4.04
CA PRO A 285 24.42 16.07 -2.85
C PRO A 285 24.62 17.59 -2.94
N GLU A 286 24.72 18.14 -4.15
CA GLU A 286 24.88 19.58 -4.39
C GLU A 286 23.55 20.35 -4.50
N GLY A 287 22.42 19.66 -4.33
CA GLY A 287 21.08 20.24 -4.44
C GLY A 287 20.27 19.64 -5.59
N VAL A 288 19.35 20.43 -6.15
CA VAL A 288 18.45 19.99 -7.23
C VAL A 288 18.80 20.74 -8.51
N SER A 289 18.98 19.98 -9.60
CA SER A 289 19.11 20.52 -10.95
C SER A 289 17.87 20.23 -11.79
N MET A 290 17.63 21.04 -12.83
CA MET A 290 16.49 20.94 -13.73
C MET A 290 16.95 20.91 -15.20
N PHE A 291 16.35 20.07 -16.02
CA PHE A 291 16.54 20.04 -17.47
C PHE A 291 15.19 19.99 -18.21
N PRO A 292 14.91 20.90 -19.15
CA PRO A 292 15.68 22.11 -19.45
C PRO A 292 15.79 23.05 -18.24
N ALA A 293 16.83 23.91 -18.19
CA ALA A 293 17.09 24.76 -17.01
C ALA A 293 16.06 25.89 -16.78
N LYS A 294 15.08 26.03 -17.69
CA LYS A 294 13.95 26.97 -17.61
C LYS A 294 12.75 26.36 -18.33
N TRP A 295 11.56 26.91 -18.07
CA TRP A 295 10.38 26.60 -18.86
C TRP A 295 10.63 26.88 -20.34
N LEU A 296 10.30 25.91 -21.19
CA LEU A 296 10.20 26.14 -22.62
C LEU A 296 8.95 27.00 -22.84
N VAL A 297 9.10 28.08 -23.60
CA VAL A 297 8.05 29.06 -23.90
C VAL A 297 7.78 29.02 -25.39
#